data_AF-A0A953MPL8-F1
#
_entry.id   AF-A0A953MPL8-F1
#
_cell.length_a   1.000
_cell.length_b   1.000
_cell.length_c   1.000
_cell.angle_alpha   90.00
_cell.angle_beta   90.00
_cell.angle_gamma   90.00
#
_symmetry.space_group_name_H-M   'P 1'
#
loop_
_entity.id
_entity.type
_entity.pdbx_description
1 polymer ?
#
loop_
_entity_poly.entity_id
_entity_poly.type
_entity_poly.pdbx_seq_one_letter_code
_entity_poly.pdbx_strand_id
1 'polypeptide(L)'
;MFRSKIKLHLLLFLITSIFVINLPAQDINNKLDRYIFDYQKNKNIPSISAGLLQNDNFIWRGAEGFSDIENSVYASPRTIYRIA
;
A
#
# COMPACT_ATOMS: atom_id res chain seq x y z
N MET A 1 -37.55 21.50 28.78
CA MET A 1 -36.11 21.33 29.06
C MET A 1 -35.55 19.95 28.65
N PHE A 2 -36.28 18.83 28.78
CA PHE A 2 -35.79 17.48 28.42
C PHE A 2 -35.55 17.23 26.93
N ARG A 3 -36.40 17.77 26.05
CA ARG A 3 -36.31 17.55 24.59
C ARG A 3 -35.07 18.17 23.93
N SER A 4 -34.51 19.25 24.48
CA SER A 4 -33.28 19.87 23.93
C SER A 4 -32.03 19.09 24.30
N LYS A 5 -31.99 18.46 25.49
CA LYS A 5 -30.87 17.63 25.93
C LYS A 5 -30.73 16.36 25.07
N ILE A 6 -31.85 15.75 24.69
CA ILE A 6 -31.87 14.59 23.77
C ILE A 6 -31.36 14.96 22.37
N LYS A 7 -31.79 16.12 21.84
CA LYS A 7 -31.27 16.62 20.55
C LYS A 7 -29.76 16.89 20.59
N LEU A 8 -29.27 17.43 21.71
CA LEU A 8 -27.84 17.68 21.90
C LEU A 8 -27.02 16.37 21.93
N HIS A 9 -27.53 15.33 22.60
CA HIS A 9 -26.84 14.03 22.66
C HIS A 9 -26.88 13.30 21.31
N LEU A 10 -27.98 13.41 20.56
CA LEU A 10 -28.07 12.88 19.19
C LEU A 10 -27.11 13.60 18.24
N LEU A 11 -26.97 14.93 18.38
CA LEU A 11 -26.02 15.71 17.59
C LEU A 11 -24.57 15.32 17.92
N LEU A 12 -24.25 15.15 19.20
CA LEU A 12 -22.91 14.73 19.64
C LEU A 12 -22.56 13.34 19.11
N PHE A 13 -23.50 12.39 19.18
CA PHE A 13 -23.34 11.04 18.62
C PHE A 13 -23.16 11.05 17.09
N LEU A 14 -23.89 11.92 16.39
CA LEU A 14 -23.75 12.06 14.94
C LEU A 14 -22.35 12.57 14.57
N ILE A 15 -21.81 13.55 15.31
CA ILE A 15 -20.47 14.10 15.06
C ILE A 15 -19.38 13.06 15.33
N THR A 16 -19.49 12.26 16.39
CA THR A 16 -18.47 11.24 16.70
C THR A 16 -18.48 10.08 15.69
N SER A 17 -19.64 9.74 15.12
CA SER A 17 -19.74 8.69 14.10
C SER A 17 -18.97 9.01 12.81
N ILE A 18 -18.89 10.29 12.43
CA ILE A 18 -18.19 10.75 11.22
C ILE A 18 -16.65 10.68 11.38
N PHE A 19 -16.14 10.68 12.62
CA PHE A 19 -14.71 10.60 12.87
C PHE A 19 -14.15 9.17 12.75
N VAL A 20 -14.94 8.13 13.01
CA VAL A 20 -14.45 6.73 13.01
C VAL A 20 -14.21 6.19 11.59
N ILE A 21 -14.92 6.70 10.59
CA ILE A 21 -14.81 6.25 9.19
C ILE A 21 -13.51 6.70 8.48
N ASN A 22 -12.72 7.59 9.08
CA ASN A 22 -11.48 8.10 8.49
C ASN A 22 -10.20 7.42 9.00
N LEU A 23 -10.32 6.26 9.68
CA LEU A 23 -9.15 5.43 9.97
C LEU A 23 -8.56 4.94 8.65
N PRO A 24 -7.30 5.26 8.32
CA PRO A 24 -6.69 4.73 7.11
C PRO A 24 -6.67 3.21 7.22
N ALA A 25 -7.38 2.54 6.30
CA ALA A 25 -7.23 1.12 6.09
C ALA A 25 -5.74 0.81 5.98
N GLN A 26 -5.25 -0.26 6.62
CA GLN A 26 -3.83 -0.62 6.56
C GLN A 26 -3.41 -0.70 5.09
N ASP A 27 -2.60 0.25 4.63
CA ASP A 27 -2.18 0.31 3.24
C ASP A 27 -1.15 -0.79 2.98
N ILE A 28 -1.66 -1.95 2.55
CA ILE A 28 -0.89 -3.14 2.20
C ILE A 28 0.13 -2.82 1.11
N ASN A 29 -0.16 -1.88 0.20
CA ASN A 29 0.74 -1.50 -0.88
C ASN A 29 1.99 -0.85 -0.31
N ASN A 30 1.85 0.15 0.56
CA ASN A 30 2.98 0.80 1.21
C ASN A 30 3.86 -0.18 2.00
N LYS A 31 3.26 -1.19 2.63
CA LYS A 31 4.01 -2.24 3.35
C LYS A 31 4.82 -3.12 2.39
N LEU A 32 4.20 -3.54 1.29
CA LEU A 32 4.85 -4.39 0.29
C LEU A 32 5.94 -3.63 -0.48
N ASP A 33 5.69 -2.37 -0.85
CA ASP A 33 6.67 -1.48 -1.48
C ASP A 33 7.91 -1.32 -0.60
N ARG A 34 7.70 -1.02 0.69
CA ARG A 34 8.80 -0.93 1.67
C ARG A 34 9.55 -2.26 1.79
N TYR A 35 8.83 -3.38 1.83
CA TYR A 35 9.45 -4.69 1.95
C TYR A 35 10.36 -5.00 0.76
N ILE A 36 9.92 -4.78 -0.48
CA ILE A 36 10.76 -5.05 -1.64
C ILE A 36 11.93 -4.07 -1.76
N PHE A 37 11.76 -2.81 -1.34
CA PHE A 37 12.83 -1.83 -1.25
C PHE A 37 13.91 -2.32 -0.27
N ASP A 38 13.53 -2.65 0.96
CA ASP A 38 14.45 -3.14 1.98
C ASP A 38 15.11 -4.44 1.55
N TYR A 39 14.37 -5.36 0.92
CA TYR A 39 14.90 -6.61 0.41
C TYR A 39 15.95 -6.39 -0.68
N GLN A 40 15.67 -5.53 -1.66
CA GLN A 40 16.59 -5.18 -2.75
C GLN A 40 17.91 -4.65 -2.19
N LYS A 41 17.85 -3.73 -1.22
CA LYS A 41 19.03 -3.15 -0.57
C LYS A 41 19.78 -4.18 0.27
N ASN A 42 19.09 -4.90 1.14
CA ASN A 42 19.70 -5.85 2.09
C ASN A 42 20.32 -7.07 1.39
N LYS A 43 19.77 -7.50 0.26
CA LYS A 43 20.34 -8.59 -0.56
C LYS A 43 21.37 -8.12 -1.58
N ASN A 44 21.55 -6.81 -1.73
CA ASN A 44 22.46 -6.21 -2.70
C ASN A 44 22.26 -6.77 -4.13
N ILE A 45 21.00 -6.83 -4.58
CA ILE A 45 20.63 -7.30 -5.92
C ILE A 45 20.29 -6.12 -6.84
N PRO A 46 20.59 -6.18 -8.15
CA PRO A 46 20.34 -5.08 -9.09
C PRO A 46 18.89 -4.59 -9.11
N SER A 47 17.95 -5.54 -9.15
CA SER A 47 16.52 -5.27 -9.10
C SER A 47 15.73 -6.49 -8.64
N ILE A 48 14.47 -6.24 -8.28
CA ILE A 48 13.47 -7.24 -7.95
C ILE A 48 12.10 -6.76 -8.46
N SER A 49 11.26 -7.70 -8.86
CA SER A 49 9.83 -7.45 -9.08
C SER A 49 9.02 -8.53 -8.35
N ALA A 50 7.87 -8.13 -7.81
CA ALA A 50 6.97 -9.02 -7.10
C ALA A 50 5.51 -8.63 -7.33
N GLY A 51 4.61 -9.59 -7.16
CA GLY A 51 3.18 -9.36 -7.27
C GLY A 51 2.41 -10.22 -6.26
N LEU A 52 1.31 -9.68 -5.76
CA LEU A 52 0.38 -10.37 -4.87
C LEU A 52 -0.95 -10.58 -5.60
N LEU A 53 -1.33 -11.85 -5.74
CA LEU A 53 -2.58 -12.28 -6.36
C LEU A 53 -3.55 -12.73 -5.27
N GLN A 54 -4.79 -12.27 -5.34
CA GLN A 54 -5.89 -12.71 -4.48
C GLN A 54 -7.16 -12.84 -5.32
N ASN A 55 -7.85 -13.98 -5.22
CA ASN A 55 -9.08 -14.25 -5.98
C ASN A 55 -8.92 -13.95 -7.48
N ASP A 56 -7.86 -14.49 -8.09
CA ASP A 56 -7.50 -14.30 -9.51
C ASP A 56 -7.26 -12.85 -9.94
N ASN A 57 -7.16 -11.92 -9.00
CA ASN A 57 -6.89 -10.51 -9.26
C ASN A 57 -5.57 -10.09 -8.63
N PHE A 58 -4.75 -9.35 -9.38
CA PHE A 58 -3.57 -8.71 -8.81
C PHE A 58 -4.03 -7.58 -7.89
N ILE A 59 -3.80 -7.75 -6.59
CA ILE A 59 -4.08 -6.72 -5.60
C ILE A 59 -2.87 -5.79 -5.38
N TRP A 60 -1.67 -6.24 -5.75
CA TRP A 60 -0.45 -5.43 -5.74
C TRP A 60 0.58 -5.97 -6.74
N ARG A 61 1.36 -5.06 -7.32
CA ARG A 61 2.55 -5.34 -8.15
C ARG A 61 3.57 -4.24 -7.92
N GLY A 62 4.79 -4.62 -7.59
CA GLY A 62 5.89 -3.68 -7.34
C GLY A 62 7.17 -4.14 -8.00
N ALA A 63 8.07 -3.18 -8.21
CA ALA A 63 9.43 -3.42 -8.69
C ALA A 63 10.36 -2.39 -8.05
N GLU A 64 11.59 -2.80 -7.77
CA GLU A 64 12.62 -1.95 -7.18
C GLU A 64 13.98 -2.21 -7.80
N GLY A 65 14.82 -1.16 -7.85
CA GLY A 65 16.16 -1.19 -8.45
C GLY A 65 16.19 -0.91 -9.96
N PHE A 66 17.24 -1.37 -10.62
CA PHE A 66 17.50 -1.11 -12.04
C PHE A 66 17.43 -2.38 -12.88
N SER A 67 16.75 -2.29 -14.02
CA SER A 67 16.76 -3.33 -15.06
C SER A 67 18.02 -3.25 -15.95
N ASP A 68 18.60 -2.06 -16.03
CA ASP A 68 19.86 -1.77 -16.74
C ASP A 68 20.57 -0.67 -15.93
N ILE A 69 21.68 -1.02 -15.27
CA ILE A 69 22.40 -0.12 -14.37
C ILE A 69 23.19 0.89 -15.20
N GLU A 70 23.81 0.42 -16.28
CA GLU A 70 24.67 1.18 -17.18
C GLU A 70 23.92 2.33 -17.86
N ASN A 71 22.65 2.11 -18.19
CA ASN A 71 21.77 3.11 -18.81
C ASN A 71 20.78 3.74 -17.82
N SER A 72 20.91 3.47 -16.51
CA SER A 72 20.02 4.01 -15.46
C SER A 72 18.53 3.75 -15.69
N VAL A 73 18.19 2.57 -16.23
CA VAL A 73 16.80 2.18 -16.50
C VAL A 73 16.21 1.49 -15.28
N TYR A 74 15.33 2.19 -14.57
CA TYR A 74 14.60 1.63 -13.44
C TYR A 74 13.77 0.41 -13.82
N ALA A 75 13.76 -0.58 -12.92
CA ALA A 75 12.86 -1.71 -13.04
C ALA A 75 11.41 -1.25 -12.88
N SER A 76 10.50 -1.91 -13.59
CA SER A 76 9.06 -1.70 -13.47
C SER A 76 8.38 -3.06 -13.25
N PRO A 77 7.11 -3.10 -12.82
CA PRO A 77 6.37 -4.35 -12.73
C PRO A 77 6.21 -5.13 -14.05
N ARG A 78 6.65 -4.55 -15.17
CA ARG A 78 6.66 -5.19 -16.50
C ARG A 78 8.07 -5.58 -16.96
N THR A 79 9.11 -5.32 -16.17
CA THR A 79 10.48 -5.73 -16.50
C THR A 79 10.53 -7.25 -16.62
N ILE A 80 11.18 -7.73 -17.68
CA ILE A 80 11.31 -9.15 -17.96
C ILE A 80 12.58 -9.67 -17.27
N TYR A 81 12.43 -10.75 -16.51
CA TYR A 81 13.52 -11.42 -15.82
C TYR A 81 13.74 -12.81 -16.43
N ARG A 82 14.99 -13.26 -16.45
CA ARG A 82 15.32 -14.66 -16.75
C ARG A 82 15.05 -15.50 -15.49
N ILE A 83 14.23 -16.53 -15.61
CA ILE A 83 13.83 -17.40 -14.51
C ILE A 83 14.27 -18.84 -14.80
N ALA A 84 15.54 -19.11 -14.53
CA ALA A 84 16.29 -20.31 -14.92
C ALA A 84 16.55 -20.45 -16.44
#